data_AF-A0A1V1V2C0-F1
#
_entry.id   AF-A0A1V1V2C0-F1
#
_cell.length_a   1.000
_cell.length_b   1.000
_cell.length_c   1.000
_cell.angle_alpha   90.00
_cell.angle_beta   90.00
_cell.angle_gamma   90.00
#
_symmetry.space_group_name_H-M   'P 1'
#
loop_
_entity.id
_entity.type
_entity.pdbx_description
1 polymer ?
#
loop_
_entity_poly.entity_id
_entity_poly.type
_entity_poly.pdbx_seq_one_letter_code
_entity_poly.pdbx_strand_id
1 'polypeptide(L)' 'MARKHVNLGVAPAKADLPQKVCAACGLPFVWRRKWARDWDRVRFCSDRCRTKGASGEGREA' A
#
# COMPACT_ATOMS: atom_id res chain seq x y z
N MET A 1 -41.75 13.08 -6.57
CA MET A 1 -41.43 13.45 -5.17
C MET A 1 -40.04 12.90 -4.84
N ALA A 2 -39.23 13.69 -4.13
CA ALA A 2 -37.77 13.73 -4.25
C ALA A 2 -37.03 12.44 -3.81
N ARG A 3 -36.26 11.88 -4.74
CA ARG A 3 -35.20 10.88 -4.49
C ARG A 3 -33.97 11.60 -3.92
N LYS A 4 -33.83 11.66 -2.59
CA LYS A 4 -32.64 12.19 -1.90
C LYS A 4 -31.99 11.10 -1.07
N HIS A 5 -31.07 10.35 -1.68
CA HIS A 5 -30.09 9.55 -0.96
C HIS A 5 -28.83 10.41 -0.85
N VAL A 6 -28.71 11.19 0.23
CA VAL A 6 -27.50 11.96 0.52
C VAL A 6 -26.51 11.02 1.20
N ASN A 7 -25.53 10.52 0.46
CA ASN A 7 -24.39 9.79 1.04
C ASN A 7 -23.29 10.80 1.41
N LEU A 8 -23.48 11.49 2.53
CA LEU A 8 -22.43 12.31 3.17
C LEU A 8 -21.54 11.38 3.99
N GLY A 9 -20.40 11.01 3.46
CA GLY A 9 -19.44 10.17 4.18
C GLY A 9 -18.20 9.86 3.37
N VAL A 10 -17.51 10.88 2.85
CA VAL A 10 -16.19 10.69 2.25
C VAL A 10 -15.19 10.44 3.38
N ALA A 11 -15.11 9.19 3.83
CA ALA A 11 -13.86 8.72 4.40
C ALA A 11 -12.80 8.95 3.30
N PRO A 12 -11.60 9.48 3.62
CA PRO A 12 -10.54 9.60 2.62
C PRO A 12 -10.37 8.22 2.00
N ALA A 13 -10.70 8.11 0.71
CA ALA A 13 -10.57 6.86 0.00
C ALA A 13 -9.12 6.41 0.18
N LYS A 14 -8.88 5.12 0.42
CA LYS A 14 -7.51 4.57 0.55
C LYS A 14 -6.62 4.88 -0.68
N ALA A 15 -7.22 5.41 -1.76
CA ALA A 15 -6.57 5.95 -2.94
C ALA A 15 -5.76 7.24 -2.71
N ASP A 16 -6.08 8.06 -1.71
CA ASP A 16 -5.35 9.32 -1.43
C ASP A 16 -4.06 9.09 -0.62
N LEU A 17 -3.91 7.90 -0.05
CA LEU A 17 -2.70 7.51 0.64
C LEU A 17 -1.58 7.24 -0.36
N PRO A 18 -0.34 7.66 -0.08
CA PRO A 18 0.78 7.41 -0.98
C PRO A 18 0.96 5.89 -1.16
N GLN A 19 0.95 5.46 -2.41
CA GLN A 19 1.21 4.09 -2.79
C GLN A 19 2.65 3.97 -3.29
N LYS A 20 3.35 2.92 -2.89
CA LYS A 20 4.70 2.59 -3.37
C LYS A 20 4.69 1.20 -3.99
N VAL A 21 5.64 0.94 -4.89
CA VAL A 21 5.86 -0.39 -5.45
C VAL A 21 6.87 -1.14 -4.60
N CYS A 22 6.58 -2.40 -4.27
CA CYS A 22 7.51 -3.24 -3.52
C CYS A 22 8.73 -3.59 -4.38
N ALA A 23 9.94 -3.27 -3.94
CA ALA A 23 11.17 -3.59 -4.68
C ALA A 23 11.47 -5.10 -4.77
N ALA A 24 10.91 -5.93 -3.88
CA ALA A 24 11.10 -7.38 -3.91
C ALA A 24 10.05 -8.11 -4.75
N CYS A 25 8.78 -7.72 -4.62
CA CYS A 25 7.67 -8.44 -5.25
C CYS A 25 6.91 -7.60 -6.27
N GLY A 26 7.31 -6.37 -6.61
CA GLY A 26 6.66 -5.53 -7.63
C GLY A 26 5.18 -5.20 -7.41
N LEU A 27 4.59 -5.55 -6.25
CA LEU A 27 3.19 -5.26 -5.97
C LEU A 27 3.03 -3.82 -5.45
N PRO A 28 2.04 -3.06 -5.94
CA PRO A 28 1.69 -1.78 -5.36
C PRO A 28 1.15 -2.00 -3.95
N PHE A 29 1.61 -1.20 -2.99
CA PHE A 29 1.17 -1.26 -1.61
C PHE A 29 0.94 0.14 -1.07
N VAL A 30 -0.16 0.28 -0.33
CA VAL A 30 -0.60 1.57 0.24
C VAL A 30 0.10 1.82 1.57
N TRP A 31 0.38 3.08 1.87
CA TRP A 31 0.86 3.53 3.17
C TRP A 31 0.08 2.91 4.34
N ARG A 32 0.80 2.53 5.40
CA ARG A 32 0.26 1.97 6.65
C ARG A 32 0.75 2.81 7.82
N ARG A 33 -0.08 2.97 8.85
CA ARG A 33 0.28 3.70 10.09
C ARG A 33 1.59 3.21 10.72
N LYS A 34 1.90 1.92 10.61
CA LYS A 34 3.16 1.33 11.11
C LYS A 34 4.42 1.92 10.44
N TRP A 35 4.27 2.59 9.31
CA TRP A 35 5.35 3.20 8.55
C TRP A 35 5.40 4.71 8.67
N ALA A 36 4.59 5.33 9.54
CA ALA A 36 4.56 6.78 9.70
C ALA A 36 5.94 7.41 9.95
N ARG A 37 6.83 6.71 10.68
CA ARG A 37 8.18 7.19 11.00
C ARG A 37 9.22 6.96 9.91
N ASP A 38 9.09 5.87 9.15
CA ASP A 38 10.15 5.37 8.25
C ASP A 38 9.69 5.24 6.80
N TRP A 39 8.55 5.82 6.42
CA TRP A 39 7.93 5.64 5.11
C TRP A 39 8.89 5.93 3.94
N ASP A 40 9.80 6.89 4.10
CA ASP A 40 10.82 7.20 3.11
C ASP A 40 11.74 6.01 2.83
N ARG A 41 12.14 5.29 3.88
CA ARG A 41 12.99 4.08 3.82
C ARG A 41 12.22 2.81 3.45
N VAL A 42 10.90 2.81 3.56
CA VAL A 42 10.05 1.64 3.26
C VAL A 42 9.92 1.45 1.75
N ARG A 43 10.63 0.44 1.23
CA ARG A 43 10.57 -0.03 -0.17
C ARG A 43 9.88 -1.38 -0.35
N PHE A 44 9.44 -2.01 0.74
CA PHE A 44 8.93 -3.38 0.74
C PHE A 44 7.55 -3.45 1.39
N CYS A 45 6.64 -4.23 0.81
CA CYS A 45 5.26 -4.36 1.29
C CYS A 45 5.13 -5.14 2.61
N SER A 46 6.15 -5.93 2.97
CA SER A 46 6.16 -6.79 4.15
C SER A 46 7.59 -7.03 4.65
N ASP A 47 7.71 -7.41 5.92
CA ASP A 47 9.00 -7.80 6.51
C ASP A 47 9.60 -9.02 5.81
N ARG A 48 8.77 -9.95 5.31
CA ARG A 48 9.22 -11.06 4.46
C ARG A 48 9.93 -10.56 3.20
N CYS A 49 9.37 -9.57 2.50
CA CYS A 49 9.98 -8.96 1.33
C CYS A 49 11.26 -8.18 1.66
N ARG A 50 11.33 -7.57 2.85
CA ARG A 50 12.55 -6.91 3.35
C ARG A 50 13.67 -7.92 3.56
N THR A 51 13.39 -9.07 4.18
CA THR A 51 14.40 -10.10 4.44
C THR A 51 14.75 -10.90 3.20
N LYS A 52 13.77 -11.18 2.31
CA LYS A 52 13.99 -11.91 1.05
C LYS A 52 14.65 -11.08 -0.05
N GLY A 53 14.60 -9.75 0.01
CA GLY A 53 15.14 -8.86 -1.03
C GLY A 53 16.66 -8.92 -1.24
N ALA A 54 17.40 -9.72 -0.45
CA ALA A 54 18.82 -10.01 -0.64
C ALA A 54 19.09 -11.35 -1.37
N SER A 55 18.06 -12.16 -1.64
CA SER A 55 18.19 -13.45 -2.34
C SER A 55 16.94 -13.65 -3.19
N GLY A 56 17.03 -13.20 -4.44
CA GLY A 56 15.92 -13.22 -5.40
C GLY A 56 15.44 -14.62 -5.77
N GLU A 57 14.14 -14.70 -6.06
CA GLU A 57 13.45 -15.51 -7.09
C GLU A 57 11.94 -15.18 -6.89
N GLY A 58 11.28 -14.34 -7.71
CA GLY A 58 10.67 -14.75 -8.97
C GLY A 58 9.56 -15.79 -8.72
N ARG A 59 8.30 -15.45 -8.38
CA ARG A 59 7.20 -15.11 -9.31
C ARG A 59 7.11 -16.04 -10.54
N GLU A 60 6.54 -17.22 -10.32
CA GLU A 60 5.81 -18.00 -11.33
C GLU A 60 4.30 -17.65 -11.25
N ALA A 61 3.64 -17.75 -12.42
CA ALA A 61 2.24 -17.49 -12.79
C ALA A 61 1.88 -16.06 -13.22
#